data_AF-A0A382LIW7-F1
#
_entry.id   AF-A0A382LIW7-F1
#
_cell.length_a   1.000
_cell.length_b   1.000
_cell.length_c   1.000
_cell.angle_alpha   90.00
_cell.angle_beta   90.00
_cell.angle_gamma   90.00
#
_symmetry.space_group_name_H-M   'P 1'
#
loop_
_entity.id
_entity.type
_entity.pdbx_description
1 polymer ?
#
loop_
_entity_poly.entity_id
_entity_poly.type
_entity_poly.pdbx_seq_one_letter_code
_entity_poly.pdbx_strand_id
1 'polypeptide(L)'
;WQEPYIFSRNRANSQTAPRTNVTPLSSITRKQEQGGNLEEIQLSIPSLRSRDENCGTFLGYTVYQDGDSIAFMSDSSTSFIATGLDNGTEYCFSVTALYNQGLSENTEEVCAIPFAVLREHNTGIVQASITNEGNIGFTDWAWLDDSTAGNGLGFVFAGNNYLFEGGLMVGTSQDQISDCIRNELGGYEEDFVEVEGTYLHIDTTGDITPEEGLAILNDSGADNPLGIHVVQKSYADVQFETRNGILFHYTLVNESNTDLVGIHAGLFFDWDIEDYNMNSAHYNADHQMVYVQNEESNPAHFAASMLMNVGLGANIDALNNAADGVYQYSNVHKWADMTGGINDESAFNADVSTYTGIGPVDIAAGDSVSFGIAVLAASTIYELEYVAGELRNFWDTHFP
;
A
#
# COMPACT_ATOMS: atom_id res chain seq x y z
N TRP A 1 37.80 -62.80 21.83
CA TRP A 1 36.67 -62.07 22.44
C TRP A 1 37.07 -61.64 23.82
N GLN A 2 36.66 -60.42 24.19
CA GLN A 2 36.89 -59.72 25.47
C GLN A 2 38.28 -59.09 25.66
N GLU A 3 38.21 -57.82 26.09
CA GLU A 3 39.30 -56.87 26.31
C GLU A 3 40.38 -57.41 27.28
N PRO A 4 41.58 -56.78 27.35
CA PRO A 4 41.74 -55.68 28.33
C PRO A 4 42.90 -54.66 28.12
N TYR A 5 42.88 -53.61 28.96
CA TYR A 5 44.00 -52.80 29.54
C TYR A 5 44.56 -51.60 28.72
N ILE A 6 44.88 -50.41 29.28
CA ILE A 6 45.47 -50.01 30.59
C ILE A 6 45.20 -48.51 30.93
N PHE A 7 45.26 -48.22 32.23
CA PHE A 7 45.17 -46.92 32.94
C PHE A 7 46.24 -45.85 32.63
N SER A 8 45.78 -44.59 32.55
CA SER A 8 46.23 -43.33 33.22
C SER A 8 47.72 -43.02 33.47
N ARG A 9 48.21 -41.89 32.94
CA ARG A 9 48.54 -40.67 33.73
C ARG A 9 48.86 -39.41 32.90
N ASN A 10 48.36 -38.29 33.43
CA ASN A 10 48.80 -36.88 33.34
C ASN A 10 48.19 -35.93 32.29
N ARG A 11 47.62 -34.86 32.85
CA ARG A 11 46.95 -33.70 32.25
C ARG A 11 47.85 -32.90 31.30
N ALA A 12 47.26 -32.47 30.19
CA ALA A 12 47.33 -31.09 29.75
C ALA A 12 45.91 -30.66 29.35
N ASN A 13 45.45 -29.54 29.92
CA ASN A 13 44.22 -28.88 29.51
C ASN A 13 44.32 -28.48 28.04
N SER A 14 43.37 -28.94 27.25
CA SER A 14 42.88 -28.27 26.04
C SER A 14 41.52 -28.88 25.76
N GLN A 15 40.48 -28.30 26.36
CA GLN A 15 39.12 -28.48 25.86
C GLN A 15 39.09 -27.88 24.45
N THR A 16 39.23 -28.71 23.42
CA THR A 16 38.71 -28.38 22.09
C THR A 16 37.18 -28.51 22.18
N ALA A 17 36.55 -27.44 22.69
CA ALA A 17 35.13 -27.23 22.44
C ALA A 17 34.95 -27.06 20.92
N PRO A 18 33.97 -27.71 20.28
CA PRO A 18 33.54 -27.29 18.95
C PRO A 18 33.00 -25.88 19.09
N ARG A 19 33.67 -24.89 18.50
CA ARG A 19 33.22 -23.49 18.50
C ARG A 19 32.44 -23.24 17.22
N THR A 20 31.15 -23.52 17.28
CA THR A 20 30.13 -23.07 16.31
C THR A 20 29.64 -21.71 16.79
N ASN A 21 30.18 -20.61 16.26
CA ASN A 21 29.46 -19.34 16.18
C ASN A 21 30.26 -18.44 15.23
N VAL A 22 29.90 -18.50 13.95
CA VAL A 22 30.29 -17.50 12.95
C VAL A 22 29.41 -16.27 13.21
N THR A 23 30.01 -15.08 13.25
CA THR A 23 29.29 -13.81 13.42
C THR A 23 28.24 -13.68 12.30
N PRO A 24 26.98 -13.31 12.60
CA PRO A 24 25.98 -13.10 11.57
C PRO A 24 26.47 -12.07 10.55
N LEU A 25 26.17 -12.30 9.27
CA LEU A 25 26.35 -11.28 8.23
C LEU A 25 25.53 -10.04 8.56
N SER A 26 25.96 -8.88 8.04
CA SER A 26 25.04 -7.74 7.93
C SER A 26 23.85 -8.15 7.07
N SER A 27 22.68 -7.57 7.33
CA SER A 27 21.45 -7.88 6.60
C SER A 27 21.68 -7.80 5.09
N ILE A 28 21.15 -8.79 4.35
CA ILE A 28 21.00 -8.68 2.91
C ILE A 28 20.02 -7.53 2.63
N THR A 29 20.19 -6.84 1.51
CA THR A 29 19.27 -5.79 1.08
C THR A 29 18.74 -6.15 -0.29
N ARG A 30 17.46 -5.88 -0.53
CA ARG A 30 16.87 -6.07 -1.87
C ARG A 30 17.11 -4.83 -2.70
N LYS A 31 17.32 -5.04 -3.99
CA LYS A 31 17.28 -4.00 -5.02
C LYS A 31 16.45 -4.55 -6.17
N GLN A 32 15.39 -3.88 -6.57
CA GLN A 32 14.85 -4.04 -7.91
C GLN A 32 15.39 -2.84 -8.72
N GLU A 33 16.37 -3.08 -9.59
CA GLU A 33 16.84 -2.07 -10.56
C GLU A 33 16.36 -2.48 -11.96
N GLN A 34 15.70 -1.51 -12.62
CA GLN A 34 15.12 -1.42 -13.98
C GLN A 34 15.23 -2.58 -14.98
N GLY A 35 14.11 -2.85 -15.65
CA GLY A 35 14.04 -3.66 -16.87
C GLY A 35 14.17 -5.18 -16.71
N GLY A 36 14.25 -5.68 -15.48
CA GLY A 36 14.19 -7.13 -15.20
C GLY A 36 12.84 -7.69 -15.63
N ASN A 37 12.83 -8.90 -16.18
CA ASN A 37 11.57 -9.54 -16.57
C ASN A 37 10.61 -9.53 -15.37
N LEU A 38 9.31 -9.34 -15.64
CA LEU A 38 8.25 -9.90 -14.79
C LEU A 38 8.77 -11.29 -14.35
N GLU A 39 8.73 -11.62 -13.05
CA GLU A 39 9.30 -12.87 -12.46
C GLU A 39 10.75 -12.84 -11.91
N GLU A 40 11.35 -11.68 -11.62
CA GLU A 40 12.74 -11.59 -11.07
C GLU A 40 12.90 -10.71 -9.80
N ILE A 41 13.85 -11.07 -8.91
CA ILE A 41 14.24 -10.30 -7.71
C ILE A 41 15.76 -10.26 -7.58
N GLN A 42 16.35 -9.07 -7.40
CA GLN A 42 17.78 -8.91 -7.16
C GLN A 42 18.12 -8.68 -5.66
N LEU A 43 19.03 -9.50 -5.15
CA LEU A 43 19.58 -9.43 -3.80
C LEU A 43 20.96 -8.79 -3.82
N SER A 44 21.19 -7.84 -2.92
CA SER A 44 22.50 -7.27 -2.61
C SER A 44 23.04 -7.92 -1.34
N ILE A 45 24.17 -8.60 -1.47
CA ILE A 45 24.81 -9.33 -0.38
C ILE A 45 26.05 -8.55 0.06
N PRO A 46 26.12 -8.11 1.33
CA PRO A 46 27.26 -7.34 1.79
C PRO A 46 28.53 -8.18 1.75
N SER A 47 29.59 -7.60 1.17
CA SER A 47 30.93 -8.18 1.28
C SER A 47 31.31 -8.25 2.77
N LEU A 48 31.82 -9.39 3.24
CA LEU A 48 32.35 -9.53 4.61
C LEU A 48 33.53 -8.57 4.85
N ARG A 49 33.26 -7.33 5.29
CA ARG A 49 34.27 -6.35 5.73
C ARG A 49 34.61 -6.52 7.21
N SER A 50 35.20 -7.66 7.53
CA SER A 50 36.23 -7.79 8.56
C SER A 50 36.62 -9.27 8.60
N ARG A 51 37.77 -9.59 8.01
CA ARG A 51 38.39 -10.90 8.20
C ARG A 51 38.82 -10.98 9.66
N ASP A 52 38.00 -11.57 10.51
CA ASP A 52 38.54 -12.13 11.74
C ASP A 52 39.46 -13.28 11.28
N GLU A 53 40.76 -13.21 11.60
CA GLU A 53 41.78 -14.15 11.09
C GLU A 53 41.48 -15.63 11.44
N ASN A 54 40.48 -15.86 12.29
CA ASN A 54 40.09 -17.15 12.82
C ASN A 54 38.86 -17.81 12.13
N CYS A 55 38.22 -17.18 11.14
CA CYS A 55 37.00 -17.71 10.50
C CYS A 55 37.25 -18.76 9.40
N GLY A 56 38.50 -18.98 8.99
CA GLY A 56 38.86 -19.95 7.96
C GLY A 56 38.91 -19.38 6.54
N THR A 57 38.86 -20.27 5.54
CA THR A 57 38.97 -19.87 4.11
C THR A 57 37.57 -19.68 3.55
N PHE A 58 37.19 -18.43 3.31
CA PHE A 58 35.92 -18.06 2.69
C PHE A 58 35.85 -18.55 1.24
N LEU A 59 34.71 -19.13 0.85
CA LEU A 59 34.48 -19.72 -0.47
C LEU A 59 33.37 -18.97 -1.24
N GLY A 60 32.38 -18.41 -0.54
CA GLY A 60 31.24 -17.77 -1.17
C GLY A 60 29.98 -17.80 -0.31
N TYR A 61 28.83 -17.63 -0.93
CA TYR A 61 27.52 -17.60 -0.29
C TYR A 61 26.59 -18.67 -0.86
N THR A 62 25.81 -19.32 0.01
CA THR A 62 24.64 -20.12 -0.42
C THR A 62 23.40 -19.25 -0.26
N VAL A 63 22.61 -19.14 -1.32
CA VAL A 63 21.35 -18.39 -1.34
C VAL A 63 20.19 -19.36 -1.14
N TYR A 64 19.28 -19.01 -0.24
CA TYR A 64 18.07 -19.75 0.06
C TYR A 64 16.85 -18.94 -0.32
N GLN A 65 15.83 -19.63 -0.82
CA GLN A 65 14.48 -19.13 -1.08
C GLN A 65 13.50 -20.01 -0.31
N ASP A 66 12.71 -19.41 0.58
CA ASP A 66 11.72 -20.09 1.44
C ASP A 66 12.30 -21.30 2.20
N GLY A 67 13.58 -21.18 2.59
CA GLY A 67 14.35 -22.21 3.29
C GLY A 67 15.09 -23.20 2.40
N ASP A 68 14.82 -23.26 1.10
CA ASP A 68 15.47 -24.17 0.15
C ASP A 68 16.66 -23.50 -0.55
N SER A 69 17.78 -24.22 -0.72
CA SER A 69 18.94 -23.67 -1.41
C SER A 69 18.75 -23.61 -2.92
N ILE A 70 18.83 -22.41 -3.48
CA ILE A 70 18.59 -22.17 -4.91
C ILE A 70 19.87 -21.87 -5.70
N ALA A 71 20.91 -21.36 -5.03
CA ALA A 71 22.15 -20.99 -5.71
C ALA A 71 23.37 -20.98 -4.78
N PHE A 72 24.55 -21.09 -5.39
CA PHE A 72 25.83 -20.79 -4.77
C PHE A 72 26.55 -19.68 -5.54
N MET A 73 27.02 -18.67 -4.82
CA MET A 73 27.77 -17.55 -5.34
C MET A 73 29.21 -17.61 -4.86
N SER A 74 30.17 -17.44 -5.76
CA SER A 74 31.57 -17.32 -5.37
C SER A 74 31.84 -16.02 -4.60
N ASP A 75 32.96 -15.99 -3.88
CA ASP A 75 33.47 -14.85 -3.11
C ASP A 75 33.66 -13.55 -3.91
N SER A 76 33.66 -13.62 -5.24
CA SER A 76 33.75 -12.48 -6.16
C SER A 76 32.43 -11.77 -6.42
N SER A 77 31.29 -12.37 -6.08
CA SER A 77 29.96 -11.86 -6.41
C SER A 77 29.29 -11.23 -5.19
N THR A 78 28.68 -10.07 -5.38
CA THR A 78 27.99 -9.31 -4.32
C THR A 78 26.51 -9.10 -4.61
N SER A 79 26.00 -9.66 -5.71
CA SER A 79 24.59 -9.62 -6.08
C SER A 79 24.11 -10.94 -6.69
N PHE A 80 22.85 -11.28 -6.44
CA PHE A 80 22.16 -12.44 -7.01
C PHE A 80 20.85 -11.99 -7.66
N ILE A 81 20.47 -12.60 -8.79
CA ILE A 81 19.16 -12.40 -9.40
C ILE A 81 18.42 -13.74 -9.31
N ALA A 82 17.35 -13.78 -8.52
CA ALA A 82 16.38 -14.86 -8.52
C ALA A 82 15.45 -14.66 -9.73
N THR A 83 15.22 -15.72 -10.50
CA THR A 83 14.45 -15.69 -11.76
C THR A 83 13.42 -16.81 -11.80
N GLY A 84 12.34 -16.65 -12.56
CA GLY A 84 11.27 -17.65 -12.68
C GLY A 84 10.40 -17.71 -11.42
N LEU A 85 10.19 -16.55 -10.81
CA LEU A 85 9.34 -16.33 -9.65
C LEU A 85 7.95 -15.92 -10.11
N ASP A 86 6.87 -16.39 -9.49
CA ASP A 86 5.53 -15.96 -9.87
C ASP A 86 5.25 -14.52 -9.39
N ASN A 87 4.73 -13.67 -10.28
CA ASN A 87 4.28 -12.33 -9.88
C ASN A 87 3.18 -12.42 -8.82
N GLY A 88 3.14 -11.45 -7.89
CA GLY A 88 2.19 -11.44 -6.78
C GLY A 88 2.49 -12.45 -5.66
N THR A 89 3.46 -13.37 -5.83
CA THR A 89 3.84 -14.37 -4.83
C THR A 89 5.00 -13.89 -3.97
N GLU A 90 4.91 -14.06 -2.65
CA GLU A 90 6.00 -13.70 -1.73
C GLU A 90 7.08 -14.77 -1.70
N TYR A 91 8.32 -14.31 -1.82
CA TYR A 91 9.52 -15.13 -1.68
C TYR A 91 10.43 -14.51 -0.64
N CYS A 92 10.77 -15.29 0.39
CA CYS A 92 11.70 -14.89 1.43
C CYS A 92 13.09 -15.46 1.13
N PHE A 93 14.10 -14.59 1.14
CA PHE A 93 15.48 -14.97 0.85
C PHE A 93 16.34 -14.81 2.09
N SER A 94 17.25 -15.75 2.30
CA SER A 94 18.34 -15.67 3.28
C SER A 94 19.62 -16.21 2.66
N VAL A 95 20.76 -15.88 3.29
CA VAL A 95 22.07 -16.36 2.81
C VAL A 95 22.91 -16.91 3.95
N THR A 96 23.77 -17.87 3.64
CA THR A 96 24.85 -18.32 4.52
C THR A 96 26.20 -18.07 3.87
N ALA A 97 27.21 -17.72 4.67
CA ALA A 97 28.59 -17.75 4.22
C ALA A 97 29.13 -19.18 4.27
N LEU A 98 29.74 -19.62 3.17
CA LEU A 98 30.46 -20.89 3.08
C LEU A 98 31.96 -20.68 3.29
N TYR A 99 32.52 -21.46 4.21
CA TYR A 99 33.95 -21.59 4.43
C TYR A 99 34.38 -23.04 4.19
N ASN A 100 35.68 -23.27 4.00
CA ASN A 100 36.23 -24.63 3.94
C ASN A 100 35.97 -25.45 5.21
N GLN A 101 35.58 -24.79 6.30
CA GLN A 101 35.29 -25.35 7.62
C GLN A 101 33.79 -25.62 7.84
N GLY A 102 32.90 -25.11 6.99
CA GLY A 102 31.45 -25.24 7.13
C GLY A 102 30.68 -23.97 6.76
N LEU A 103 29.36 -24.01 6.96
CA LEU A 103 28.44 -22.89 6.76
C LEU A 103 28.33 -22.04 8.02
N SER A 104 28.05 -20.75 7.85
CA SER A 104 27.55 -19.88 8.93
C SER A 104 26.09 -20.18 9.27
N GLU A 105 25.57 -19.52 10.30
CA GLU A 105 24.13 -19.33 10.47
C GLU A 105 23.55 -18.54 9.29
N ASN A 106 22.24 -18.67 9.06
CA ASN A 106 21.51 -17.84 8.09
C ASN A 106 21.53 -16.37 8.51
N THR A 107 21.43 -15.48 7.52
CA THR A 107 20.97 -14.11 7.77
C THR A 107 19.51 -14.10 8.20
N GLU A 108 19.05 -12.97 8.74
CA GLU A 108 17.62 -12.65 8.72
C GLU A 108 17.08 -12.78 7.28
N GLU A 109 15.84 -13.21 7.19
CA GLU A 109 15.12 -13.21 5.93
C GLU A 109 14.77 -11.78 5.55
N VAL A 110 14.90 -11.49 4.27
CA VAL A 110 14.14 -10.40 3.67
C VAL A 110 13.06 -11.09 2.88
N CYS A 111 11.87 -10.49 2.72
CA CYS A 111 10.76 -10.99 1.89
C CYS A 111 10.44 -9.95 0.81
N ALA A 112 10.01 -10.39 -0.38
CA ALA A 112 9.44 -9.52 -1.42
C ALA A 112 8.75 -10.36 -2.48
N ILE A 113 7.98 -9.65 -3.28
CA ILE A 113 7.05 -10.20 -4.24
C ILE A 113 7.41 -9.57 -5.60
N PRO A 114 7.67 -10.37 -6.64
CA PRO A 114 7.83 -9.86 -7.99
C PRO A 114 6.49 -9.23 -8.42
N PHE A 115 6.52 -8.01 -8.96
CA PHE A 115 5.37 -7.24 -9.47
C PHE A 115 4.05 -7.43 -8.70
N ALA A 116 3.76 -6.46 -7.84
CA ALA A 116 2.60 -6.48 -6.96
C ALA A 116 1.42 -5.75 -7.61
N VAL A 117 0.35 -6.47 -7.96
CA VAL A 117 -0.89 -5.79 -8.41
C VAL A 117 -1.60 -5.11 -7.23
N LEU A 118 -1.58 -5.75 -6.05
CA LEU A 118 -2.19 -5.20 -4.83
C LEU A 118 -1.46 -5.61 -3.55
N ARG A 119 -1.66 -4.83 -2.48
CA ARG A 119 -1.20 -5.10 -1.11
C ARG A 119 -2.24 -4.70 -0.09
N GLU A 120 -2.33 -5.46 0.99
CA GLU A 120 -3.39 -5.30 1.99
C GLU A 120 -2.85 -4.73 3.29
N HIS A 121 -3.45 -3.63 3.75
CA HIS A 121 -3.41 -3.29 5.15
C HIS A 121 -4.25 -4.31 5.93
N ASN A 122 -3.79 -4.77 7.08
CA ASN A 122 -4.49 -5.75 7.91
C ASN A 122 -4.16 -5.62 9.40
N THR A 123 -4.78 -4.64 10.04
CA THR A 123 -4.61 -4.40 11.49
C THR A 123 -5.47 -5.33 12.35
N GLY A 124 -6.28 -6.20 11.72
CA GLY A 124 -7.30 -7.04 12.34
C GLY A 124 -8.61 -6.31 12.65
N ILE A 125 -8.62 -4.97 12.67
CA ILE A 125 -9.84 -4.14 12.79
C ILE A 125 -10.23 -3.54 11.46
N VAL A 126 -9.26 -2.95 10.75
CA VAL A 126 -9.43 -2.46 9.39
C VAL A 126 -8.56 -3.27 8.43
N GLN A 127 -9.10 -3.54 7.25
CA GLN A 127 -8.35 -4.11 6.14
C GLN A 127 -8.76 -3.39 4.86
N ALA A 128 -7.80 -3.11 3.99
CA ALA A 128 -8.06 -2.59 2.66
C ALA A 128 -6.86 -2.82 1.75
N SER A 129 -7.10 -3.06 0.47
CA SER A 129 -6.02 -3.11 -0.50
C SER A 129 -5.64 -1.73 -1.01
N ILE A 130 -4.35 -1.53 -1.25
CA ILE A 130 -3.82 -0.53 -2.15
C ILE A 130 -3.30 -1.25 -3.40
N THR A 131 -3.39 -0.60 -4.55
CA THR A 131 -3.09 -1.24 -5.84
C THR A 131 -2.03 -0.45 -6.59
N ASN A 132 -1.45 -1.09 -7.60
CA ASN A 132 -0.47 -0.47 -8.48
C ASN A 132 -1.12 0.30 -9.65
N GLU A 133 -2.45 0.45 -9.60
CA GLU A 133 -3.31 1.15 -10.56
C GLU A 133 -4.13 2.27 -9.88
N GLY A 134 -3.86 2.57 -8.61
CA GLY A 134 -4.47 3.70 -7.88
C GLY A 134 -5.82 3.40 -7.23
N ASN A 135 -6.37 2.20 -7.43
CA ASN A 135 -7.56 1.73 -6.72
C ASN A 135 -7.27 1.54 -5.22
N ILE A 136 -8.31 1.77 -4.43
CA ILE A 136 -8.38 1.39 -3.02
C ILE A 136 -9.47 0.35 -2.89
N GLY A 137 -9.13 -0.79 -2.32
CA GLY A 137 -10.05 -1.90 -2.15
C GLY A 137 -9.90 -2.93 -3.25
N PHE A 138 -10.64 -2.73 -4.34
CA PHE A 138 -10.69 -3.68 -5.45
C PHE A 138 -10.13 -3.11 -6.76
N THR A 139 -9.52 -3.96 -7.59
CA THR A 139 -9.05 -3.61 -8.95
C THR A 139 -10.15 -3.74 -10.03
N ASP A 140 -11.24 -4.42 -9.70
CA ASP A 140 -12.43 -4.70 -10.52
C ASP A 140 -13.64 -4.81 -9.56
N TRP A 141 -14.81 -5.30 -9.99
CA TRP A 141 -16.02 -5.39 -9.17
C TRP A 141 -15.77 -6.38 -8.04
N ALA A 142 -16.20 -6.01 -6.83
CA ALA A 142 -16.05 -6.81 -5.60
C ALA A 142 -16.45 -8.31 -5.71
N TRP A 143 -17.20 -8.70 -6.75
CA TRP A 143 -17.74 -10.05 -6.97
C TRP A 143 -17.03 -10.86 -8.07
N LEU A 144 -16.04 -10.30 -8.78
CA LEU A 144 -15.22 -11.00 -9.77
C LEU A 144 -13.94 -11.51 -9.10
N ASP A 145 -13.76 -12.83 -9.04
CA ASP A 145 -12.53 -13.50 -8.61
C ASP A 145 -11.94 -14.22 -9.83
N ASP A 146 -11.33 -13.46 -10.76
CA ASP A 146 -10.73 -13.99 -12.00
C ASP A 146 -9.22 -13.78 -12.07
N SER A 147 -8.54 -13.64 -10.94
CA SER A 147 -7.08 -13.46 -10.90
C SER A 147 -6.43 -14.46 -9.95
N THR A 148 -5.21 -14.91 -10.30
CA THR A 148 -4.38 -15.73 -9.42
C THR A 148 -3.97 -15.04 -8.12
N ALA A 149 -4.21 -13.73 -8.00
CA ALA A 149 -3.96 -12.90 -6.82
C ALA A 149 -5.26 -12.38 -6.14
N GLY A 150 -6.45 -12.77 -6.62
CA GLY A 150 -7.73 -12.19 -6.22
C GLY A 150 -7.95 -10.77 -6.77
N ASN A 151 -9.11 -10.19 -6.49
CA ASN A 151 -9.47 -8.82 -6.88
C ASN A 151 -9.21 -7.79 -5.76
N GLY A 152 -8.49 -8.19 -4.71
CA GLY A 152 -8.27 -7.38 -3.51
C GLY A 152 -9.38 -7.52 -2.47
N LEU A 153 -9.13 -6.94 -1.30
CA LEU A 153 -10.09 -6.67 -0.24
C LEU A 153 -10.56 -5.23 -0.32
N GLY A 154 -11.88 -5.00 -0.34
CA GLY A 154 -12.51 -3.69 -0.15
C GLY A 154 -12.18 -3.06 1.21
N PHE A 155 -12.94 -2.06 1.64
CA PHE A 155 -12.77 -1.49 2.98
C PHE A 155 -13.49 -2.34 4.02
N VAL A 156 -12.74 -3.25 4.66
CA VAL A 156 -13.26 -4.19 5.66
C VAL A 156 -13.11 -3.60 7.05
N PHE A 157 -14.23 -3.46 7.76
CA PHE A 157 -14.26 -3.04 9.16
C PHE A 157 -14.87 -4.13 10.04
N ALA A 158 -14.10 -4.57 11.04
CA ALA A 158 -14.49 -5.64 11.97
C ALA A 158 -15.03 -6.91 11.26
N GLY A 159 -14.45 -7.23 10.09
CA GLY A 159 -14.81 -8.39 9.27
C GLY A 159 -15.96 -8.18 8.27
N ASN A 160 -16.50 -6.96 8.14
CA ASN A 160 -17.55 -6.63 7.17
C ASN A 160 -16.97 -5.70 6.10
N ASN A 161 -17.09 -6.07 4.83
CA ASN A 161 -16.74 -5.18 3.72
C ASN A 161 -17.83 -4.13 3.54
N TYR A 162 -17.44 -2.86 3.45
CA TYR A 162 -18.33 -1.73 3.23
C TYR A 162 -18.20 -1.12 1.83
N LEU A 163 -17.15 -1.50 1.08
CA LEU A 163 -16.82 -0.86 -0.19
C LEU A 163 -17.27 -1.71 -1.37
N PHE A 164 -17.78 -1.05 -2.41
CA PHE A 164 -17.99 -1.66 -3.72
C PHE A 164 -16.84 -1.31 -4.69
N GLU A 165 -16.43 -0.05 -4.74
CA GLU A 165 -15.34 0.45 -5.59
C GLU A 165 -14.70 1.69 -4.94
N GLY A 166 -13.39 1.87 -5.06
CA GLY A 166 -12.74 3.09 -4.64
C GLY A 166 -11.46 3.37 -5.41
N GLY A 167 -11.13 4.64 -5.59
CA GLY A 167 -9.96 4.99 -6.39
C GLY A 167 -9.63 6.48 -6.41
N LEU A 168 -8.42 6.76 -6.88
CA LEU A 168 -7.91 8.10 -7.13
C LEU A 168 -8.53 8.70 -8.40
N MET A 169 -8.86 9.99 -8.35
CA MET A 169 -9.17 10.79 -9.52
C MET A 169 -8.34 12.06 -9.50
N VAL A 170 -7.71 12.41 -10.62
CA VAL A 170 -6.96 13.66 -10.81
C VAL A 170 -7.29 14.27 -12.16
N GLY A 171 -7.58 15.57 -12.23
CA GLY A 171 -7.94 16.19 -13.49
C GLY A 171 -7.80 17.71 -13.52
N THR A 172 -7.80 18.27 -14.73
CA THR A 172 -7.81 19.73 -14.96
C THR A 172 -9.01 20.18 -15.80
N SER A 173 -9.74 19.24 -16.42
CA SER A 173 -10.98 19.49 -17.12
C SER A 173 -11.75 18.18 -17.34
N GLN A 174 -13.02 18.26 -17.75
CA GLN A 174 -13.81 17.09 -18.19
C GLN A 174 -13.19 16.30 -19.35
N ASP A 175 -12.26 16.88 -20.12
CA ASP A 175 -11.59 16.19 -21.24
C ASP A 175 -10.18 15.71 -20.84
N GLN A 176 -9.81 15.86 -19.56
CA GLN A 176 -8.51 15.52 -19.02
C GLN A 176 -8.62 15.15 -17.54
N ILE A 177 -9.10 13.93 -17.30
CA ILE A 177 -9.18 13.24 -16.01
C ILE A 177 -8.36 11.96 -16.16
N SER A 178 -7.58 11.65 -15.13
CA SER A 178 -6.93 10.37 -14.94
C SER A 178 -7.55 9.72 -13.72
N ASP A 179 -8.13 8.54 -13.88
CA ASP A 179 -8.70 7.77 -12.80
C ASP A 179 -8.65 6.25 -13.02
N CYS A 180 -9.04 5.53 -11.98
CA CYS A 180 -9.05 4.07 -11.98
C CYS A 180 -10.41 3.48 -11.64
N ILE A 181 -11.47 4.26 -11.85
CA ILE A 181 -12.84 3.87 -11.48
C ILE A 181 -13.70 3.70 -12.74
N ARG A 182 -14.92 3.23 -12.55
CA ARG A 182 -15.86 2.96 -13.64
C ARG A 182 -16.06 4.16 -14.57
N ASN A 183 -16.28 3.88 -15.84
CA ASN A 183 -16.63 4.84 -16.87
C ASN A 183 -18.11 4.72 -17.33
N GLU A 184 -18.48 5.53 -18.31
CA GLU A 184 -19.84 5.59 -18.87
C GLU A 184 -20.34 4.30 -19.54
N LEU A 185 -19.41 3.39 -19.89
CA LEU A 185 -19.71 2.09 -20.49
C LEU A 185 -19.79 0.97 -19.44
N GLY A 186 -19.55 1.28 -18.17
CA GLY A 186 -19.49 0.32 -17.06
C GLY A 186 -18.23 -0.56 -17.07
N GLY A 187 -17.19 -0.17 -17.83
CA GLY A 187 -15.84 -0.72 -17.69
C GLY A 187 -14.99 0.17 -16.78
N TYR A 188 -13.78 -0.25 -16.47
CA TYR A 188 -12.82 0.52 -15.67
C TYR A 188 -11.79 1.21 -16.52
N GLU A 189 -11.13 2.17 -15.90
CA GLU A 189 -9.99 2.88 -16.45
C GLU A 189 -8.74 2.38 -15.70
N GLU A 190 -7.64 2.25 -16.43
CA GLU A 190 -6.32 1.86 -15.90
C GLU A 190 -5.36 3.03 -16.17
N ASP A 191 -5.81 4.25 -15.85
CA ASP A 191 -5.09 5.47 -16.23
C ASP A 191 -3.78 5.63 -15.45
N PHE A 192 -3.76 5.11 -14.21
CA PHE A 192 -2.56 5.08 -13.40
C PHE A 192 -1.80 3.78 -13.58
N VAL A 193 -0.49 3.92 -13.77
CA VAL A 193 0.44 2.81 -13.94
C VAL A 193 1.58 2.96 -12.96
N GLU A 194 1.99 1.86 -12.34
CA GLU A 194 3.18 1.82 -11.49
C GLU A 194 4.43 2.34 -12.23
N VAL A 195 5.19 3.21 -11.58
CA VAL A 195 6.42 3.77 -12.15
C VAL A 195 7.50 2.69 -12.23
N GLU A 196 8.13 2.57 -13.40
CA GLU A 196 9.18 1.59 -13.63
C GLU A 196 10.32 1.73 -12.59
N GLY A 197 10.72 0.60 -12.00
CA GLY A 197 11.78 0.55 -10.99
C GLY A 197 11.34 0.93 -9.58
N THR A 198 10.04 1.11 -9.37
CA THR A 198 9.41 1.18 -8.04
C THR A 198 8.71 -0.14 -7.73
N TYR A 199 8.26 -0.32 -6.48
CA TYR A 199 7.47 -1.49 -6.11
C TYR A 199 6.45 -1.13 -5.04
N LEU A 200 5.19 -1.51 -5.29
CA LEU A 200 4.10 -1.45 -4.33
C LEU A 200 4.37 -2.38 -3.15
N HIS A 201 4.26 -1.85 -1.94
CA HIS A 201 4.43 -2.62 -0.71
C HIS A 201 3.71 -2.03 0.49
N ILE A 202 3.60 -2.88 1.52
CA ILE A 202 3.28 -2.47 2.89
C ILE A 202 4.42 -2.94 3.79
N ASP A 203 5.01 -2.02 4.53
CA ASP A 203 5.95 -2.29 5.61
C ASP A 203 5.17 -2.53 6.90
N THR A 204 5.36 -3.69 7.53
CA THR A 204 4.72 -4.09 8.81
C THR A 204 5.55 -3.70 10.04
N THR A 205 6.62 -2.93 9.81
CA THR A 205 7.50 -2.35 10.81
C THR A 205 7.67 -0.84 10.60
N GLY A 206 6.60 -0.18 10.13
CA GLY A 206 6.62 1.25 9.81
C GLY A 206 7.05 2.15 10.97
N ASP A 207 7.63 3.30 10.62
CA ASP A 207 8.23 4.25 11.56
C ASP A 207 7.17 5.07 12.32
N ILE A 208 6.04 5.37 11.67
CA ILE A 208 4.91 6.16 12.17
C ILE A 208 3.78 5.25 12.65
N THR A 209 3.37 4.30 11.82
CA THR A 209 2.34 3.30 12.15
C THR A 209 2.86 1.88 11.95
N PRO A 210 2.28 0.87 12.63
CA PRO A 210 2.68 -0.52 12.43
C PRO A 210 2.63 -0.96 10.97
N GLU A 211 1.67 -0.47 10.19
CA GLU A 211 1.62 -0.73 8.75
C GLU A 211 1.70 0.56 7.95
N GLU A 212 2.63 0.62 7.01
CA GLU A 212 2.84 1.74 6.09
C GLU A 212 2.91 1.26 4.64
N GLY A 213 1.99 1.74 3.80
CA GLY A 213 1.96 1.42 2.38
C GLY A 213 2.63 2.48 1.52
N LEU A 214 3.20 2.05 0.39
CA LEU A 214 3.73 2.91 -0.65
C LEU A 214 3.33 2.36 -2.03
N ALA A 215 2.70 3.22 -2.84
CA ALA A 215 2.55 3.05 -4.28
C ALA A 215 3.14 4.28 -4.99
N ILE A 216 3.90 4.06 -6.07
CA ILE A 216 4.43 5.14 -6.89
C ILE A 216 3.89 4.96 -8.31
N LEU A 217 3.05 5.89 -8.74
CA LEU A 217 2.26 5.80 -9.96
C LEU A 217 2.56 6.97 -10.90
N ASN A 218 2.18 6.84 -12.16
CA ASN A 218 2.10 7.92 -13.13
C ASN A 218 0.82 7.73 -13.94
N ASP A 219 0.36 8.78 -14.61
CA ASP A 219 -0.89 8.77 -15.37
C ASP A 219 -0.73 8.41 -16.85
N SER A 220 0.38 7.76 -17.25
CA SER A 220 0.65 7.46 -18.66
C SER A 220 -0.31 6.46 -19.31
N GLY A 221 -1.13 5.77 -18.50
CA GLY A 221 -2.22 4.91 -18.98
C GLY A 221 -3.41 5.71 -19.53
N ALA A 222 -3.58 6.96 -19.10
CA ALA A 222 -4.70 7.80 -19.51
C ALA A 222 -4.68 8.10 -21.03
N ASP A 223 -5.87 8.20 -21.62
CA ASP A 223 -6.04 8.63 -23.02
C ASP A 223 -5.47 10.05 -23.27
N ASN A 224 -5.55 10.92 -22.25
CA ASN A 224 -5.02 12.27 -22.26
C ASN A 224 -4.29 12.57 -20.94
N PRO A 225 -3.02 12.13 -20.79
CA PRO A 225 -2.28 12.27 -19.54
C PRO A 225 -1.98 13.75 -19.23
N LEU A 226 -2.06 14.09 -17.95
CA LEU A 226 -1.58 15.32 -17.34
C LEU A 226 -0.05 15.37 -17.28
N GLY A 227 0.61 14.21 -17.21
CA GLY A 227 2.06 14.09 -17.03
C GLY A 227 2.46 14.28 -15.57
N ILE A 228 1.77 13.55 -14.69
CA ILE A 228 1.98 13.58 -13.25
C ILE A 228 2.64 12.31 -12.74
N HIS A 229 3.44 12.49 -11.70
CA HIS A 229 3.96 11.41 -10.88
C HIS A 229 3.27 11.47 -9.53
N VAL A 230 2.73 10.34 -9.07
CA VAL A 230 1.91 10.22 -7.87
C VAL A 230 2.63 9.36 -6.86
N VAL A 231 2.92 9.92 -5.69
CA VAL A 231 3.39 9.16 -4.53
C VAL A 231 2.22 8.99 -3.58
N GLN A 232 1.67 7.78 -3.50
CA GLN A 232 0.65 7.41 -2.52
C GLN A 232 1.33 6.74 -1.33
N LYS A 233 1.19 7.32 -0.14
CA LYS A 233 1.51 6.67 1.13
C LYS A 233 0.24 6.37 1.90
N SER A 234 0.19 5.24 2.59
CA SER A 234 -0.94 4.88 3.44
C SER A 234 -0.47 4.44 4.83
N TYR A 235 -1.26 4.73 5.86
CA TYR A 235 -0.92 4.50 7.25
C TYR A 235 -2.09 3.85 7.98
N ALA A 236 -1.88 2.65 8.54
CA ALA A 236 -2.89 1.93 9.32
C ALA A 236 -2.34 1.60 10.71
N ASP A 237 -3.10 1.99 11.73
CA ASP A 237 -2.68 1.91 13.12
C ASP A 237 -3.43 0.81 13.90
N VAL A 238 -2.88 0.42 15.05
CA VAL A 238 -3.48 -0.52 16.01
C VAL A 238 -3.85 0.16 17.33
N GLN A 239 -3.47 1.43 17.53
CA GLN A 239 -3.89 2.20 18.72
C GLN A 239 -5.40 2.38 18.73
N PHE A 240 -6.00 2.31 19.92
CA PHE A 240 -7.45 2.29 20.08
C PHE A 240 -8.14 3.51 19.43
N GLU A 241 -7.47 4.65 19.49
CA GLU A 241 -7.93 5.96 19.04
C GLU A 241 -7.98 6.10 17.51
N THR A 242 -7.12 5.38 16.78
CA THR A 242 -6.88 5.57 15.33
C THR A 242 -7.09 4.31 14.50
N ARG A 243 -7.15 3.12 15.12
CA ARG A 243 -7.24 1.79 14.45
C ARG A 243 -8.45 1.56 13.55
N ASN A 244 -9.42 2.46 13.58
CA ASN A 244 -10.67 2.37 12.82
C ASN A 244 -10.56 3.01 11.43
N GLY A 245 -9.38 3.53 11.04
CA GLY A 245 -9.17 4.14 9.73
C GLY A 245 -7.79 3.89 9.15
N ILE A 246 -7.69 4.20 7.87
CA ILE A 246 -6.46 4.23 7.08
C ILE A 246 -6.31 5.66 6.56
N LEU A 247 -5.14 6.25 6.81
CA LEU A 247 -4.81 7.57 6.29
C LEU A 247 -4.05 7.44 4.98
N PHE A 248 -4.52 8.10 3.93
CA PHE A 248 -3.82 8.21 2.65
C PHE A 248 -3.19 9.59 2.53
N HIS A 249 -1.92 9.65 2.14
CA HIS A 249 -1.17 10.86 1.86
C HIS A 249 -0.64 10.79 0.42
N TYR A 250 -1.19 11.63 -0.44
CA TYR A 250 -0.81 11.77 -1.85
C TYR A 250 0.16 12.93 -2.04
N THR A 251 1.14 12.74 -2.91
CA THR A 251 1.94 13.83 -3.47
C THR A 251 1.88 13.74 -4.98
N LEU A 252 1.37 14.80 -5.62
CA LEU A 252 1.31 14.95 -7.07
C LEU A 252 2.47 15.82 -7.50
N VAL A 253 3.36 15.27 -8.33
CA VAL A 253 4.51 15.97 -8.91
C VAL A 253 4.20 16.23 -10.38
N ASN A 254 4.31 17.50 -10.81
CA ASN A 254 4.18 17.84 -12.22
C ASN A 254 5.50 17.57 -12.94
N GLU A 255 5.59 16.46 -13.67
CA GLU A 255 6.76 16.09 -14.47
C GLU A 255 6.67 16.60 -15.91
N SER A 256 5.59 17.30 -16.26
CA SER A 256 5.46 17.94 -17.57
C SER A 256 6.37 19.18 -17.69
N ASN A 257 6.49 19.71 -18.92
CA ASN A 257 7.29 20.90 -19.20
C ASN A 257 6.48 22.21 -19.06
N THR A 258 5.25 22.15 -18.54
CA THR A 258 4.32 23.27 -18.44
C THR A 258 3.64 23.29 -17.09
N ASP A 259 3.24 24.46 -16.61
CA ASP A 259 2.48 24.57 -15.37
C ASP A 259 1.11 23.88 -15.55
N LEU A 260 0.73 23.04 -14.59
CA LEU A 260 -0.62 22.49 -14.47
C LEU A 260 -1.46 23.52 -13.71
N VAL A 261 -2.57 23.95 -14.30
CA VAL A 261 -3.44 25.00 -13.74
C VAL A 261 -4.80 24.41 -13.42
N GLY A 262 -5.33 24.73 -12.24
CA GLY A 262 -6.67 24.32 -11.82
C GLY A 262 -6.84 22.82 -11.60
N ILE A 263 -5.81 22.14 -11.08
CA ILE A 263 -5.88 20.72 -10.76
C ILE A 263 -6.90 20.47 -9.64
N HIS A 264 -7.71 19.44 -9.82
CA HIS A 264 -8.54 18.84 -8.78
C HIS A 264 -8.08 17.40 -8.59
N ALA A 265 -8.04 16.96 -7.33
CA ALA A 265 -7.58 15.63 -6.99
C ALA A 265 -8.28 15.12 -5.74
N GLY A 266 -8.71 13.86 -5.74
CA GLY A 266 -9.45 13.31 -4.61
C GLY A 266 -9.67 11.82 -4.74
N LEU A 267 -10.37 11.27 -3.75
CA LEU A 267 -10.80 9.88 -3.73
C LEU A 267 -12.29 9.79 -3.91
N PHE A 268 -12.70 8.86 -4.76
CA PHE A 268 -14.08 8.42 -4.92
C PHE A 268 -14.25 7.07 -4.22
N PHE A 269 -15.41 6.86 -3.60
CA PHE A 269 -15.80 5.59 -3.00
C PHE A 269 -17.28 5.32 -3.23
N ASP A 270 -17.60 4.19 -3.85
CA ASP A 270 -18.95 3.62 -3.92
C ASP A 270 -19.14 2.64 -2.75
N TRP A 271 -20.15 2.88 -1.91
CA TRP A 271 -20.34 2.18 -0.65
C TRP A 271 -21.53 1.21 -0.71
N ASP A 272 -21.25 -0.04 -0.37
CA ASP A 272 -22.25 -1.11 -0.23
C ASP A 272 -22.31 -1.58 1.23
N ILE A 273 -22.76 -0.71 2.15
CA ILE A 273 -22.84 -1.06 3.57
C ILE A 273 -24.11 -1.89 3.83
N GLU A 274 -23.95 -3.18 4.10
CA GLU A 274 -25.09 -4.12 4.28
C GLU A 274 -26.02 -4.16 3.06
N ASP A 275 -27.19 -3.51 3.11
CA ASP A 275 -28.07 -3.33 1.95
C ASP A 275 -27.87 -1.93 1.37
N TYR A 276 -27.12 -1.86 0.28
CA TYR A 276 -26.79 -0.61 -0.41
C TYR A 276 -28.04 0.23 -0.73
N ASN A 277 -29.22 -0.36 -0.98
CA ASN A 277 -30.44 0.42 -1.26
C ASN A 277 -31.00 1.16 -0.04
N MET A 278 -30.52 0.82 1.16
CA MET A 278 -30.95 1.45 2.41
C MET A 278 -29.94 2.47 2.93
N ASN A 279 -28.80 2.61 2.25
CA ASN A 279 -27.73 3.50 2.69
C ASN A 279 -28.16 4.97 2.59
N SER A 280 -27.47 5.80 3.35
CA SER A 280 -27.58 7.24 3.28
C SER A 280 -26.24 7.92 3.50
N ALA A 281 -26.01 9.00 2.76
CA ALA A 281 -24.76 9.75 2.78
C ALA A 281 -25.01 11.18 3.29
N HIS A 282 -24.10 11.67 4.12
CA HIS A 282 -24.23 12.92 4.86
C HIS A 282 -22.90 13.65 4.96
N TYR A 283 -22.96 14.98 5.00
CA TYR A 283 -21.80 15.83 5.25
C TYR A 283 -21.69 16.26 6.72
N ASN A 284 -20.48 16.18 7.28
CA ASN A 284 -20.10 16.70 8.58
C ASN A 284 -19.07 17.82 8.43
N ALA A 285 -19.50 19.05 8.66
CA ALA A 285 -18.69 20.25 8.50
C ALA A 285 -17.58 20.39 9.56
N ASP A 286 -17.78 19.84 10.77
CA ASP A 286 -16.80 19.97 11.86
C ASP A 286 -15.52 19.19 11.56
N HIS A 287 -15.62 18.13 10.75
CA HIS A 287 -14.50 17.26 10.38
C HIS A 287 -14.07 17.38 8.91
N GLN A 288 -14.78 18.14 8.06
CA GLN A 288 -14.64 18.05 6.59
C GLN A 288 -14.74 16.60 6.10
N MET A 289 -15.79 15.93 6.56
CA MET A 289 -16.01 14.50 6.38
C MET A 289 -17.35 14.28 5.70
N VAL A 290 -17.38 13.39 4.71
CA VAL A 290 -18.61 12.82 4.20
C VAL A 290 -18.69 11.37 4.66
N TYR A 291 -19.83 10.98 5.19
CA TYR A 291 -20.02 9.66 5.78
C TYR A 291 -21.29 8.99 5.26
N VAL A 292 -21.24 7.66 5.22
CA VAL A 292 -22.34 6.77 4.85
C VAL A 292 -22.77 5.97 6.07
N GLN A 293 -24.06 5.76 6.22
CA GLN A 293 -24.66 4.87 7.21
C GLN A 293 -25.59 3.84 6.53
N ASN A 294 -25.70 2.64 7.11
CA ASN A 294 -26.45 1.54 6.48
C ASN A 294 -27.98 1.72 6.47
N GLU A 295 -28.54 2.50 7.40
CA GLU A 295 -29.98 2.78 7.49
C GLU A 295 -30.28 4.04 8.33
N GLU A 296 -31.44 4.65 8.12
CA GLU A 296 -31.82 5.91 8.81
C GLU A 296 -32.27 5.74 10.27
N SER A 297 -32.99 4.67 10.57
CA SER A 297 -33.74 4.60 11.84
C SER A 297 -32.89 4.20 13.03
N ASN A 298 -31.94 3.29 12.81
CA ASN A 298 -31.03 2.78 13.84
C ASN A 298 -29.73 2.28 13.19
N PRO A 299 -28.93 3.18 12.59
CA PRO A 299 -27.69 2.81 11.94
C PRO A 299 -26.72 2.15 12.92
N ALA A 300 -26.03 1.11 12.45
CA ALA A 300 -25.03 0.36 13.21
C ALA A 300 -23.71 0.20 12.46
N HIS A 301 -23.65 0.63 11.19
CA HIS A 301 -22.49 0.53 10.34
C HIS A 301 -22.28 1.88 9.66
N PHE A 302 -21.09 2.44 9.85
CA PHE A 302 -20.70 3.73 9.29
C PHE A 302 -19.36 3.60 8.58
N ALA A 303 -19.24 4.26 7.42
CA ALA A 303 -17.98 4.48 6.73
C ALA A 303 -17.87 5.96 6.35
N ALA A 304 -16.66 6.48 6.18
CA ALA A 304 -16.46 7.87 5.82
C ALA A 304 -15.16 8.11 5.07
N SER A 305 -15.14 9.20 4.29
CA SER A 305 -13.92 9.82 3.78
C SER A 305 -13.82 11.25 4.30
N MET A 306 -12.61 11.65 4.72
CA MET A 306 -12.36 12.89 5.44
C MET A 306 -11.13 13.61 4.89
N LEU A 307 -11.28 14.86 4.47
CA LEU A 307 -10.19 15.64 3.90
C LEU A 307 -9.25 16.15 4.99
N MET A 308 -7.97 15.78 4.96
CA MET A 308 -7.01 16.09 6.04
C MET A 308 -6.32 17.45 5.90
N ASN A 309 -6.33 18.05 4.71
CA ASN A 309 -5.76 19.37 4.49
C ASN A 309 -6.80 20.48 4.69
N VAL A 310 -6.35 21.59 5.26
CA VAL A 310 -7.09 22.87 5.25
C VAL A 310 -6.44 23.83 4.26
N GLY A 311 -7.25 24.51 3.44
CA GLY A 311 -6.79 25.61 2.58
C GLY A 311 -6.39 25.26 1.15
N LEU A 312 -6.53 24.00 0.71
CA LEU A 312 -6.30 23.59 -0.70
C LEU A 312 -7.57 23.61 -1.57
N GLY A 313 -8.66 24.21 -1.07
CA GLY A 313 -9.99 24.19 -1.71
C GLY A 313 -10.64 22.82 -1.54
N ALA A 314 -11.64 22.70 -0.67
CA ALA A 314 -12.29 21.41 -0.41
C ALA A 314 -13.41 21.16 -1.42
N ASN A 315 -13.41 19.97 -2.03
CA ASN A 315 -14.51 19.45 -2.83
C ASN A 315 -14.96 18.14 -2.18
N ILE A 316 -16.18 18.11 -1.64
CA ILE A 316 -16.69 17.00 -0.83
C ILE A 316 -18.14 16.80 -1.17
N ASP A 317 -18.50 15.59 -1.57
CA ASP A 317 -19.84 15.29 -2.07
C ASP A 317 -20.38 13.95 -1.56
N ALA A 318 -21.69 13.96 -1.31
CA ALA A 318 -22.52 12.83 -0.94
C ALA A 318 -23.45 12.53 -2.11
N LEU A 319 -23.16 11.46 -2.85
CA LEU A 319 -23.77 11.18 -4.15
C LEU A 319 -24.86 10.13 -4.02
N ASN A 320 -25.96 10.33 -4.74
CA ASN A 320 -26.94 9.30 -5.03
C ASN A 320 -26.62 8.68 -6.39
N ASN A 321 -26.25 7.41 -6.41
CA ASN A 321 -25.68 6.77 -7.60
C ASN A 321 -26.61 6.83 -8.83
N ALA A 322 -27.93 6.79 -8.60
CA ALA A 322 -28.93 6.89 -9.65
C ALA A 322 -29.15 8.33 -10.13
N ALA A 323 -29.31 9.26 -9.20
CA ALA A 323 -29.68 10.65 -9.51
C ALA A 323 -28.51 11.44 -10.10
N ASP A 324 -27.29 11.15 -9.64
CA ASP A 324 -26.07 11.88 -9.99
C ASP A 324 -25.27 11.18 -11.11
N GLY A 325 -25.82 10.09 -11.65
CA GLY A 325 -25.29 9.45 -12.86
C GLY A 325 -24.03 8.60 -12.62
N VAL A 326 -23.79 8.15 -11.39
CA VAL A 326 -22.64 7.31 -11.02
C VAL A 326 -22.72 5.92 -11.66
N TYR A 327 -23.91 5.36 -11.92
CA TYR A 327 -24.02 4.08 -12.63
C TYR A 327 -23.38 4.07 -14.02
N GLN A 328 -23.29 5.24 -14.65
CA GLN A 328 -22.58 5.45 -15.92
C GLN A 328 -21.71 6.70 -15.76
N TYR A 329 -20.65 6.56 -14.98
CA TYR A 329 -19.88 7.71 -14.49
C TYR A 329 -19.00 8.32 -15.58
N SER A 330 -19.61 9.12 -16.45
CA SER A 330 -18.92 9.84 -17.52
C SER A 330 -17.98 10.91 -16.96
N ASN A 331 -16.99 11.34 -17.74
CA ASN A 331 -16.08 12.42 -17.34
C ASN A 331 -16.80 13.75 -17.08
N VAL A 332 -17.99 13.96 -17.64
CA VAL A 332 -18.82 15.14 -17.33
C VAL A 332 -19.35 15.08 -15.90
N HIS A 333 -19.81 13.92 -15.44
CA HIS A 333 -20.25 13.71 -14.05
C HIS A 333 -19.04 13.73 -13.11
N LYS A 334 -17.98 12.96 -13.40
CA LYS A 334 -16.74 12.96 -12.62
C LYS A 334 -16.21 14.38 -12.41
N TRP A 335 -16.13 15.18 -13.47
CA TRP A 335 -15.66 16.57 -13.37
C TRP A 335 -16.60 17.47 -12.56
N ALA A 336 -17.91 17.29 -12.67
CA ALA A 336 -18.87 18.06 -11.88
C ALA A 336 -18.66 17.81 -10.38
N ASP A 337 -18.52 16.54 -9.99
CA ASP A 337 -18.36 16.13 -8.59
C ASP A 337 -16.98 16.56 -8.05
N MET A 338 -15.93 16.47 -8.89
CA MET A 338 -14.58 16.93 -8.54
C MET A 338 -14.48 18.45 -8.30
N THR A 339 -15.39 19.24 -8.87
CA THR A 339 -15.32 20.72 -8.89
C THR A 339 -16.52 21.43 -8.25
N GLY A 340 -17.47 20.68 -7.71
CA GLY A 340 -18.73 21.19 -7.15
C GLY A 340 -18.58 21.97 -5.84
N GLY A 341 -17.40 21.93 -5.21
CA GLY A 341 -17.19 22.43 -3.86
C GLY A 341 -17.73 21.46 -2.80
N ILE A 342 -18.22 22.00 -1.68
CA ILE A 342 -18.81 21.20 -0.62
C ILE A 342 -20.32 21.13 -0.85
N ASN A 343 -20.83 19.92 -1.07
CA ASN A 343 -22.25 19.63 -1.07
C ASN A 343 -22.67 19.15 0.32
N ASP A 344 -23.62 19.85 0.95
CA ASP A 344 -24.17 19.49 2.26
C ASP A 344 -25.55 18.83 2.18
N GLU A 345 -26.06 18.57 0.96
CA GLU A 345 -27.28 17.82 0.75
C GLU A 345 -27.05 16.33 1.03
N SER A 346 -27.99 15.71 1.76
CA SER A 346 -27.90 14.29 2.09
C SER A 346 -28.64 13.43 1.06
N ALA A 347 -28.07 12.27 0.73
CA ALA A 347 -28.74 11.21 -0.01
C ALA A 347 -29.33 10.19 0.97
N PHE A 348 -30.55 9.71 0.72
CA PHE A 348 -31.28 8.85 1.65
C PHE A 348 -31.87 7.62 0.97
N ASN A 349 -31.78 6.46 1.63
CA ASN A 349 -32.35 5.18 1.17
C ASN A 349 -32.02 4.92 -0.29
N ALA A 350 -30.73 4.97 -0.60
CA ALA A 350 -30.22 4.82 -1.94
C ALA A 350 -28.85 4.17 -1.90
N ASP A 351 -28.48 3.64 -3.05
CA ASP A 351 -27.11 3.34 -3.42
C ASP A 351 -26.31 4.65 -3.49
N VAL A 352 -25.23 4.76 -2.71
CA VAL A 352 -24.54 6.02 -2.47
C VAL A 352 -23.03 5.90 -2.62
N SER A 353 -22.46 6.94 -3.22
CA SER A 353 -21.02 7.13 -3.29
C SER A 353 -20.61 8.40 -2.56
N THR A 354 -19.33 8.53 -2.27
CA THR A 354 -18.75 9.75 -1.75
C THR A 354 -17.54 10.18 -2.55
N TYR A 355 -17.36 11.48 -2.69
CA TYR A 355 -16.14 12.08 -3.19
C TYR A 355 -15.55 13.01 -2.13
N THR A 356 -14.24 12.94 -1.94
CA THR A 356 -13.50 13.86 -1.09
C THR A 356 -12.20 14.24 -1.79
N GLY A 357 -11.93 15.53 -1.96
CA GLY A 357 -10.76 16.00 -2.68
C GLY A 357 -10.40 17.47 -2.45
N ILE A 358 -9.31 17.86 -3.09
CA ILE A 358 -8.78 19.22 -3.15
C ILE A 358 -8.99 19.85 -4.52
N GLY A 359 -8.88 21.17 -4.59
CA GLY A 359 -8.83 21.93 -5.83
C GLY A 359 -9.72 23.18 -5.82
N PRO A 360 -9.48 24.13 -6.75
CA PRO A 360 -8.40 24.12 -7.73
C PRO A 360 -7.03 24.45 -7.12
N VAL A 361 -5.97 23.78 -7.58
CA VAL A 361 -4.57 24.09 -7.24
C VAL A 361 -3.72 24.20 -8.53
N ASP A 362 -2.74 25.09 -8.54
CA ASP A 362 -1.75 25.19 -9.63
C ASP A 362 -0.45 24.51 -9.21
N ILE A 363 0.15 23.70 -10.08
CA ILE A 363 1.44 23.03 -9.86
C ILE A 363 2.40 23.47 -10.96
N ALA A 364 3.42 24.25 -10.61
CA ALA A 364 4.44 24.65 -11.56
C ALA A 364 5.21 23.45 -12.11
N ALA A 365 5.78 23.56 -13.32
CA ALA A 365 6.60 22.48 -13.90
C ALA A 365 7.76 22.10 -12.97
N GLY A 366 7.86 20.82 -12.61
CA GLY A 366 8.85 20.28 -11.68
C GLY A 366 8.56 20.53 -10.19
N ASP A 367 7.41 21.10 -9.86
CA ASP A 367 6.95 21.29 -8.47
C ASP A 367 5.91 20.21 -8.07
N SER A 368 5.46 20.25 -6.83
CA SER A 368 4.52 19.27 -6.29
C SER A 368 3.50 19.86 -5.31
N VAL A 369 2.37 19.18 -5.16
CA VAL A 369 1.38 19.43 -4.10
C VAL A 369 1.10 18.13 -3.36
N SER A 370 0.90 18.21 -2.04
CA SER A 370 0.51 17.07 -1.21
C SER A 370 -0.85 17.30 -0.57
N PHE A 371 -1.64 16.24 -0.48
CA PHE A 371 -2.90 16.22 0.25
C PHE A 371 -3.14 14.86 0.89
N GLY A 372 -4.00 14.81 1.90
CA GLY A 372 -4.36 13.58 2.57
C GLY A 372 -5.86 13.43 2.77
N ILE A 373 -6.29 12.19 2.77
CA ILE A 373 -7.67 11.77 3.01
C ILE A 373 -7.63 10.58 3.97
N ALA A 374 -8.39 10.67 5.05
CA ALA A 374 -8.63 9.52 5.92
C ALA A 374 -9.89 8.78 5.48
N VAL A 375 -9.81 7.45 5.47
CA VAL A 375 -10.95 6.55 5.26
C VAL A 375 -11.16 5.78 6.55
N LEU A 376 -12.36 5.82 7.13
CA LEU A 376 -12.62 5.32 8.46
C LEU A 376 -14.01 4.69 8.58
N ALA A 377 -14.19 3.82 9.57
CA ALA A 377 -15.47 3.21 9.89
C ALA A 377 -15.73 3.15 11.39
N ALA A 378 -16.99 2.95 11.75
CA ALA A 378 -17.42 2.85 13.14
C ALA A 378 -18.75 2.10 13.27
N SER A 379 -19.06 1.67 14.49
CA SER A 379 -20.38 1.07 14.79
C SER A 379 -21.43 2.09 15.22
N THR A 380 -21.00 3.34 15.49
CA THR A 380 -21.89 4.44 15.87
C THR A 380 -21.36 5.77 15.35
N ILE A 381 -22.24 6.75 15.14
CA ILE A 381 -21.83 8.11 14.76
C ILE A 381 -20.89 8.76 15.79
N TYR A 382 -21.08 8.51 17.09
CA TYR A 382 -20.22 9.07 18.14
C TYR A 382 -18.80 8.51 18.09
N GLU A 383 -18.66 7.22 17.78
CA GLU A 383 -17.36 6.60 17.57
C GLU A 383 -16.71 7.14 16.28
N LEU A 384 -17.50 7.32 15.21
CA LEU A 384 -17.00 7.88 13.95
C LEU A 384 -16.41 9.28 14.14
N GLU A 385 -17.14 10.19 14.78
CA GLU A 385 -16.69 11.56 15.06
C GLU A 385 -15.48 11.59 16.01
N TYR A 386 -15.45 10.68 17.00
CA TYR A 386 -14.31 10.55 17.89
C TYR A 386 -13.05 10.14 17.13
N VAL A 387 -13.11 9.07 16.33
CA VAL A 387 -11.98 8.59 15.52
C VAL A 387 -11.57 9.65 14.50
N ALA A 388 -12.52 10.37 13.88
CA ALA A 388 -12.23 11.47 12.97
C ALA A 388 -11.39 12.56 13.65
N GLY A 389 -11.73 12.93 14.89
CA GLY A 389 -10.92 13.87 15.69
C GLY A 389 -9.51 13.37 15.98
N GLU A 390 -9.36 12.10 16.31
CA GLU A 390 -8.04 11.50 16.61
C GLU A 390 -7.17 11.34 15.36
N LEU A 391 -7.74 10.95 14.22
CA LEU A 391 -7.03 10.92 12.93
C LEU A 391 -6.57 12.33 12.50
N ARG A 392 -7.35 13.38 12.79
CA ARG A 392 -6.92 14.77 12.57
C ARG A 392 -5.72 15.13 13.44
N ASN A 393 -5.78 14.82 14.74
CA ASN A 393 -4.67 15.08 15.65
C ASN A 393 -3.40 14.33 15.21
N PHE A 394 -3.56 13.08 14.77
CA PHE A 394 -2.48 12.28 14.20
C PHE A 394 -1.88 12.95 12.96
N TRP A 395 -2.72 13.41 12.03
CA TRP A 395 -2.27 14.12 10.82
C TRP A 395 -1.47 15.37 11.14
N ASP A 396 -2.02 16.26 11.97
CA ASP A 396 -1.40 17.53 12.34
C ASP A 396 -0.05 17.34 13.07
N THR A 397 0.14 16.18 13.71
CA THR A 397 1.38 15.82 14.40
C THR A 397 2.47 15.33 13.44
N HIS A 398 2.11 14.56 12.42
CA HIS A 398 3.07 13.86 11.56
C HIS A 398 3.28 14.51 10.18
N PHE A 399 2.31 15.31 9.71
CA PHE A 399 2.33 15.97 8.40
C PHE A 399 2.03 17.49 8.52
N PRO A 400 2.90 18.26 9.21
CA PRO A 400 2.66 19.68 9.52
C PRO A 400 2.82 20.65 8.34
#